data_AF-A0A523BMM3-F1
#
_entry.id   AF-A0A523BMM3-F1
#
_cell.length_a   1.000
_cell.length_b   1.000
_cell.length_c   1.000
_cell.angle_alpha   90.00
_cell.angle_beta   90.00
_cell.angle_gamma   90.00
#
_symmetry.space_group_name_H-M   'P 1'
#
loop_
_entity.id
_entity.type
_entity.pdbx_description
1 polymer ?
#
loop_
_entity_poly.entity_id
_entity_poly.type
_entity_poly.pdbx_seq_one_letter_code
_entity_poly.pdbx_strand_id
1 'polypeptide(L)'
;MMSHRAFEPKTFYDLAVYIKEWLLDTIPKELRQAANRTCISRAYYAVFLSLRENILALPIRDEELRRVIERTEDAHAIVAESIKGIDFKIGNYLLNLRSARNRADYRTDIEVMSDDVTYVLRIATEIFNELTAIAGRLKEPDILSAWSRIQKERERRYRVK
;
A
#
# COMPACT_ATOMS: atom_id res chain seq x y z
N MET A 1 21.21 -11.94 12.73
CA MET A 1 21.47 -12.21 11.30
C MET A 1 20.70 -11.18 10.49
N MET A 2 21.37 -10.20 9.86
CA MET A 2 20.67 -9.28 8.96
C MET A 2 20.33 -10.04 7.69
N SER A 3 19.04 -10.30 7.47
CA SER A 3 18.54 -10.80 6.19
C SER A 3 18.86 -9.76 5.12
N HIS A 4 19.77 -10.08 4.20
CA HIS A 4 19.96 -9.29 2.98
C HIS A 4 18.69 -9.42 2.15
N ARG A 5 17.79 -8.44 2.27
CA ARG A 5 16.65 -8.34 1.36
C ARG A 5 17.18 -8.09 -0.05
N ALA A 6 16.74 -8.89 -1.02
CA ALA A 6 17.05 -8.68 -2.43
C ALA A 6 16.47 -7.36 -2.98
N PHE A 7 15.52 -6.76 -2.25
CA PHE A 7 14.81 -5.56 -2.65
C PHE A 7 14.40 -4.73 -1.43
N GLU A 8 14.63 -3.42 -1.48
CA GLU A 8 14.20 -2.45 -0.47
C GLU A 8 12.94 -1.73 -0.96
N PRO A 9 11.75 -1.94 -0.35
CA PRO A 9 10.49 -1.32 -0.78
C PRO A 9 10.55 0.19 -0.99
N LYS A 10 11.32 0.92 -0.17
CA LYS A 10 11.45 2.37 -0.31
C LYS A 10 12.00 2.79 -1.67
N THR A 11 12.78 1.96 -2.34
CA THR A 11 13.30 2.26 -3.69
C THR A 11 12.20 2.44 -4.73
N PHE A 12 11.00 1.87 -4.55
CA PHE A 12 9.86 2.18 -5.41
C PHE A 12 9.37 3.62 -5.22
N TYR A 13 9.36 4.12 -3.98
CA TYR A 13 9.00 5.51 -3.72
C TYR A 13 10.05 6.45 -4.34
N ASP A 14 11.33 6.13 -4.16
CA ASP A 14 12.43 6.93 -4.71
C ASP A 14 12.36 6.97 -6.25
N LEU A 15 12.01 5.86 -6.91
CA LEU A 15 11.74 5.84 -8.34
C LEU A 15 10.54 6.72 -8.73
N ALA A 16 9.46 6.69 -7.97
CA ALA A 16 8.28 7.53 -8.25
C ALA A 16 8.60 9.03 -8.14
N VAL A 17 9.37 9.42 -7.13
CA VAL A 17 9.88 10.80 -6.97
C VAL A 17 10.78 11.16 -8.14
N TYR A 18 11.73 10.29 -8.49
CA TYR A 18 12.64 10.52 -9.61
C TYR A 18 11.89 10.77 -10.93
N ILE A 19 10.89 9.94 -11.24
CA ILE A 19 10.07 10.13 -12.44
C ILE A 19 9.35 11.48 -12.39
N LYS A 20 8.74 11.83 -11.26
CA LYS A 20 7.95 13.07 -11.11
C LYS A 20 8.79 14.34 -11.21
N GLU A 21 9.97 14.35 -10.60
CA GLU A 21 10.81 15.53 -10.48
C GLU A 21 11.74 15.73 -11.68
N TRP A 22 12.20 14.64 -12.30
CA TRP A 22 13.29 14.71 -13.28
C TRP A 22 12.90 14.21 -14.68
N LEU A 23 11.97 13.25 -14.79
CA LEU A 23 11.62 12.67 -16.08
C LEU A 23 10.35 13.26 -16.69
N LEU A 24 9.39 13.71 -15.89
CA LEU A 24 8.05 14.01 -16.40
C LEU A 24 8.01 15.06 -17.52
N ASP A 25 8.88 16.06 -17.41
CA ASP A 25 8.97 17.15 -18.38
C ASP A 25 9.86 16.82 -19.58
N THR A 26 10.71 15.79 -19.48
CA THR A 26 11.67 15.40 -20.51
C THR A 26 11.18 14.23 -21.38
N ILE A 27 10.21 13.45 -20.90
CA ILE A 27 9.61 12.36 -21.68
C ILE A 27 8.61 12.86 -22.73
N PRO A 28 8.44 12.14 -23.86
CA PRO A 28 7.40 12.41 -24.85
C PRO A 28 6.02 12.52 -24.22
N LYS A 29 5.18 13.43 -24.75
CA LYS A 29 3.86 13.75 -24.18
C LYS A 29 2.96 12.52 -24.09
N GLU A 30 3.02 11.65 -25.10
CA GLU A 30 2.32 10.38 -25.21
C GLU A 30 2.69 9.38 -24.11
N LEU A 31 3.89 9.48 -23.52
CA LEU A 31 4.34 8.62 -22.42
C LEU A 31 4.00 9.19 -21.03
N ARG A 32 3.57 10.45 -20.93
CA ARG A 32 3.29 11.09 -19.63
C ARG A 32 2.20 10.39 -18.83
N GLN A 33 1.17 9.87 -19.50
CA GLN A 33 0.12 9.09 -18.83
C GLN A 33 0.69 7.80 -18.22
N ALA A 34 1.55 7.08 -18.96
CA ALA A 34 2.20 5.89 -18.45
C ALA A 34 3.14 6.20 -17.28
N ALA A 35 3.88 7.32 -17.35
CA ALA A 35 4.75 7.77 -16.27
C ALA A 35 3.96 8.13 -15.00
N ASN A 36 2.89 8.93 -15.11
CA ASN A 36 2.04 9.28 -13.97
C ASN A 36 1.44 8.04 -13.30
N ARG A 37 0.89 7.11 -14.09
CA ARG A 37 0.35 5.84 -13.58
C ARG A 37 1.42 5.01 -12.88
N THR A 38 2.63 4.97 -13.46
CA THR A 38 3.79 4.31 -12.84
C THR A 38 4.12 4.94 -11.50
N CYS A 39 4.22 6.27 -11.39
CA CYS A 39 4.49 6.93 -10.11
C CYS A 39 3.50 6.54 -9.02
N ILE A 40 2.19 6.56 -9.33
CA ILE A 40 1.14 6.19 -8.36
C ILE A 40 1.28 4.73 -7.93
N SER A 41 1.46 3.83 -8.89
CA SER A 41 1.60 2.39 -8.62
C SER A 41 2.84 2.12 -7.75
N ARG A 42 3.99 2.74 -8.07
CA ARG A 42 5.22 2.58 -7.29
C ARG A 42 5.13 3.18 -5.89
N ALA A 43 4.55 4.36 -5.74
CA ALA A 43 4.33 4.97 -4.42
C ALA A 43 3.45 4.09 -3.53
N TYR A 44 2.38 3.52 -4.08
CA TYR A 44 1.53 2.57 -3.35
C TYR A 44 2.29 1.32 -2.92
N TYR A 45 2.99 0.66 -3.85
CA TYR A 45 3.70 -0.58 -3.54
C TYR A 45 4.85 -0.37 -2.54
N ALA A 46 5.54 0.77 -2.60
CA ALA A 46 6.57 1.12 -1.63
C ALA A 46 6.01 1.05 -0.21
N VAL A 47 4.92 1.76 0.04
CA VAL A 47 4.27 1.82 1.36
C VAL A 47 3.67 0.47 1.76
N PHE A 48 2.92 -0.16 0.87
CA PHE A 48 2.24 -1.44 1.15
C PHE A 48 3.26 -2.52 1.54
N LEU A 49 4.34 -2.67 0.75
CA LEU A 49 5.36 -3.67 1.02
C LEU A 49 6.08 -3.35 2.34
N SER A 50 6.48 -2.11 2.58
CA SER A 50 7.10 -1.72 3.86
C SER A 50 6.23 -2.10 5.07
N LEU A 51 4.93 -1.80 5.03
CA LEU A 51 4.01 -2.14 6.13
C LEU A 51 3.77 -3.65 6.24
N ARG A 52 3.59 -4.35 5.12
CA ARG A 52 3.42 -5.81 5.09
C ARG A 52 4.63 -6.52 5.70
N GLU A 53 5.84 -6.10 5.36
CA GLU A 53 7.05 -6.70 5.93
C GLU A 53 7.16 -6.48 7.44
N ASN A 54 6.71 -5.33 7.95
CA ASN A 54 6.62 -5.09 9.40
C ASN A 54 5.59 -6.02 10.07
N ILE A 55 4.45 -6.26 9.43
CA ILE A 55 3.45 -7.25 9.89
C ILE A 55 4.06 -8.65 9.92
N LEU A 56 4.73 -9.07 8.84
CA LEU A 56 5.30 -10.42 8.72
C LEU A 56 6.50 -10.67 9.65
N ALA A 57 7.12 -9.61 10.16
CA ALA A 57 8.15 -9.67 11.19
C ALA A 57 7.59 -9.95 12.60
N LEU A 58 6.28 -9.78 12.81
CA LEU A 58 5.63 -10.13 14.07
C LEU A 58 5.52 -11.65 14.23
N PRO A 59 5.51 -12.17 15.48
CA PRO A 59 5.33 -13.59 15.76
C PRO A 59 3.85 -14.00 15.62
N ILE A 60 3.33 -13.95 14.39
CA ILE A 60 1.97 -14.38 14.05
C ILE A 60 1.91 -15.91 14.15
N ARG A 61 1.06 -16.43 15.05
CA ARG A 61 0.89 -17.86 15.33
C ARG A 61 -0.08 -18.55 14.36
N ASP A 62 -1.00 -17.79 13.79
CA ASP A 62 -1.93 -18.27 12.78
C ASP A 62 -1.22 -18.38 11.42
N GLU A 63 -0.85 -19.60 11.06
CA GLU A 63 -0.11 -19.93 9.83
C GLU A 63 -0.96 -19.69 8.56
N GLU A 64 -2.28 -19.85 8.63
CA GLU A 64 -3.17 -19.54 7.50
C GLU A 64 -3.17 -18.03 7.24
N LEU A 65 -3.39 -17.24 8.29
CA LEU A 65 -3.35 -15.78 8.21
C LEU A 65 -2.00 -15.29 7.69
N ARG A 66 -0.89 -15.86 8.17
CA ARG A 66 0.44 -15.55 7.67
C ARG A 66 0.54 -15.76 6.16
N ARG A 67 0.10 -16.92 5.65
CA ARG A 67 0.11 -17.23 4.20
C ARG A 67 -0.76 -16.27 3.40
N VAL A 68 -1.93 -15.89 3.93
CA VAL A 68 -2.83 -14.92 3.31
C VAL A 68 -2.12 -13.57 3.16
N ILE A 69 -1.46 -13.08 4.20
CA ILE A 69 -0.71 -11.81 4.18
C ILE A 69 0.47 -11.87 3.19
N GLU A 70 1.16 -13.01 3.08
CA GLU A 70 2.32 -13.14 2.20
C GLU A 70 1.96 -13.13 0.71
N ARG A 71 0.87 -13.81 0.31
CA ARG A 71 0.70 -14.26 -1.09
C ARG A 71 -0.64 -13.96 -1.73
N THR A 72 -1.57 -13.32 -1.05
CA THR A 72 -2.94 -13.13 -1.58
C THR A 72 -3.30 -11.66 -1.73
N GLU A 73 -4.33 -11.39 -2.55
CA GLU A 73 -4.88 -10.03 -2.67
C GLU A 73 -5.51 -9.50 -1.38
N ASP A 74 -5.90 -10.40 -0.46
CA ASP A 74 -6.45 -10.01 0.83
C ASP A 74 -5.44 -9.33 1.73
N ALA A 75 -4.14 -9.55 1.49
CA ALA A 75 -3.06 -8.84 2.17
C ALA A 75 -3.26 -7.32 2.15
N HIS A 76 -3.71 -6.77 1.01
CA HIS A 76 -3.95 -5.33 0.88
C HIS A 76 -5.04 -4.82 1.84
N ALA A 77 -6.11 -5.60 2.04
CA ALA A 77 -7.18 -5.24 2.95
C ALA A 77 -6.75 -5.44 4.41
N ILE A 78 -6.09 -6.56 4.72
CA ILE A 78 -5.59 -6.88 6.06
C ILE A 78 -4.61 -5.81 6.54
N VAL A 79 -3.62 -5.45 5.73
CA VAL A 79 -2.63 -4.42 6.09
C VAL A 79 -3.35 -3.11 6.39
N ALA A 80 -4.22 -2.64 5.50
CA ALA A 80 -4.93 -1.38 5.68
C ALA A 80 -5.82 -1.35 6.92
N GLU A 81 -6.59 -2.40 7.16
CA GLU A 81 -7.48 -2.50 8.32
C GLU A 81 -6.74 -2.68 9.65
N SER A 82 -5.57 -3.35 9.62
CA SER A 82 -4.69 -3.47 10.78
C SER A 82 -4.14 -2.10 11.18
N ILE A 83 -3.62 -1.34 10.20
CA ILE A 83 -3.10 0.01 10.45
C ILE A 83 -4.20 0.96 10.90
N LYS A 84 -5.38 0.90 10.27
CA LYS A 84 -6.53 1.73 10.64
C LYS A 84 -7.02 1.51 12.07
N GLY A 85 -6.87 0.29 12.61
CA GLY A 85 -7.17 -0.02 14.01
C GLY A 85 -6.27 0.69 15.01
N ILE A 86 -5.05 1.05 14.60
CA ILE A 86 -4.02 1.70 15.43
C ILE A 86 -3.98 3.22 15.19
N ASP A 87 -4.11 3.59 13.92
CA ASP A 87 -4.04 4.95 13.45
C ASP A 87 -5.03 5.13 12.28
N PHE A 88 -6.20 5.66 12.61
CA PHE A 88 -7.29 5.82 11.65
C PHE A 88 -6.89 6.71 10.45
N LYS A 89 -6.09 7.76 10.70
CA LYS A 89 -5.63 8.68 9.66
C LYS A 89 -4.72 7.93 8.68
N ILE A 90 -3.70 7.25 9.19
CA ILE A 90 -2.73 6.54 8.34
C ILE A 90 -3.36 5.33 7.65
N GLY A 91 -4.29 4.64 8.31
CA GLY A 91 -5.08 3.58 7.68
C GLY A 91 -5.88 4.08 6.48
N ASN A 92 -6.56 5.23 6.61
CA ASN A 92 -7.30 5.83 5.49
C ASN A 92 -6.39 6.33 4.37
N TYR A 93 -5.22 6.86 4.72
CA TYR A 93 -4.21 7.21 3.73
C TYR A 93 -3.77 6.01 2.88
N LEU A 94 -3.52 4.86 3.49
CA LEU A 94 -3.18 3.65 2.76
C LEU A 94 -4.35 3.18 1.85
N LEU A 95 -5.60 3.30 2.31
CA LEU A 95 -6.77 3.02 1.49
C LEU A 95 -6.88 3.99 0.30
N ASN A 96 -6.60 5.27 0.50
CA ASN A 96 -6.57 6.27 -0.56
C ASN A 96 -5.48 5.98 -1.59
N LEU A 97 -4.27 5.58 -1.16
CA LEU A 97 -3.21 5.14 -2.07
C LEU A 97 -3.64 3.93 -2.90
N ARG A 98 -4.27 2.93 -2.27
CA ARG A 98 -4.80 1.75 -2.98
C ARG A 98 -5.85 2.15 -4.01
N SER A 99 -6.77 3.04 -3.65
CA SER A 99 -7.81 3.53 -4.54
C SER A 99 -7.21 4.28 -5.74
N ALA A 100 -6.25 5.18 -5.50
CA ALA A 100 -5.54 5.89 -6.55
C ALA A 100 -4.79 4.93 -7.49
N ARG A 101 -4.09 3.93 -6.95
CA ARG A 101 -3.43 2.88 -7.73
C ARG A 101 -4.41 2.07 -8.56
N ASN A 102 -5.53 1.62 -7.99
CA ASN A 102 -6.52 0.85 -8.75
C ASN A 102 -7.13 1.69 -9.88
N ARG A 103 -7.43 2.96 -9.60
CA ARG A 103 -7.88 3.92 -10.61
C ARG A 103 -6.82 4.07 -11.71
N ALA A 104 -5.55 4.26 -11.36
CA ALA A 104 -4.45 4.45 -12.30
C ALA A 104 -4.06 3.17 -13.09
N ASP A 105 -4.22 1.98 -12.52
CA ASP A 105 -3.79 0.74 -13.17
C ASP A 105 -4.91 0.14 -14.05
N TYR A 106 -6.18 0.29 -13.66
CA TYR A 106 -7.29 -0.43 -14.34
C TYR A 106 -8.24 0.46 -15.14
N ARG A 107 -8.31 1.77 -14.88
CA ARG A 107 -9.19 2.65 -15.67
C ARG A 107 -8.45 3.27 -16.86
N THR A 108 -8.84 2.88 -18.07
CA THR A 108 -8.26 3.40 -19.33
C THR A 108 -8.98 4.65 -19.85
N ASP A 109 -10.17 4.93 -19.31
CA ASP A 109 -11.05 6.03 -19.69
C ASP A 109 -10.82 7.32 -18.88
N ILE A 110 -9.70 7.40 -18.16
CA ILE A 110 -9.32 8.56 -17.34
C ILE A 110 -7.95 9.08 -17.71
N GLU A 111 -7.79 10.38 -17.49
CA GLU A 111 -6.49 11.01 -17.42
C GLU A 111 -5.99 11.01 -15.97
N VAL A 112 -4.75 10.60 -15.76
CA VAL A 112 -4.04 10.76 -14.48
C VAL A 112 -3.19 12.01 -14.57
N MET A 113 -3.46 12.96 -13.67
CA MET A 113 -2.85 14.29 -13.67
C MET A 113 -1.59 14.32 -12.81
N SER A 114 -0.71 15.29 -13.08
CA SER A 114 0.47 15.55 -12.25
C SER A 114 0.10 15.80 -10.77
N ASP A 115 -1.05 16.43 -10.53
CA ASP A 115 -1.57 16.68 -9.18
C ASP A 115 -1.99 15.40 -8.44
N ASP A 116 -2.51 14.40 -9.16
CA ASP A 116 -2.80 13.07 -8.58
C ASP A 116 -1.50 12.43 -8.07
N VAL A 117 -0.40 12.56 -8.83
CA VAL A 117 0.93 12.06 -8.44
C VAL A 117 1.45 12.80 -7.22
N THR A 118 1.38 14.14 -7.22
CA THR A 118 1.80 14.98 -6.08
C THR A 118 1.04 14.60 -4.80
N TYR A 119 -0.27 14.42 -4.90
CA TYR A 119 -1.11 13.99 -3.77
C TYR A 119 -0.68 12.62 -3.23
N VAL A 120 -0.46 11.65 -4.12
CA VAL A 120 -0.04 10.29 -3.75
C VAL A 120 1.35 10.29 -3.10
N LEU A 121 2.32 11.03 -3.64
CA LEU A 121 3.67 11.13 -3.07
C LEU A 121 3.67 11.80 -1.69
N ARG A 122 2.85 12.84 -1.50
CA ARG A 122 2.68 13.49 -0.19
C ARG A 122 2.15 12.50 0.85
N ILE A 123 1.10 11.74 0.50
CA ILE A 123 0.56 10.75 1.42
C ILE A 123 1.56 9.63 1.72
N ALA A 124 2.26 9.14 0.70
CA ALA A 124 3.30 8.13 0.90
C ALA A 124 4.40 8.63 1.85
N THR A 125 4.83 9.89 1.71
CA THR A 125 5.75 10.55 2.64
C THR A 125 5.22 10.59 4.07
N GLU A 126 3.96 11.02 4.27
CA GLU A 126 3.34 11.04 5.60
C GLU A 126 3.34 9.64 6.25
N ILE A 127 3.08 8.58 5.48
CA ILE A 127 3.12 7.21 6.00
C ILE A 127 4.54 6.77 6.34
N PHE A 128 5.54 7.09 5.50
CA PHE A 128 6.93 6.75 5.78
C PHE A 128 7.47 7.44 7.04
N ASN A 129 7.09 8.69 7.26
CA ASN A 129 7.49 9.42 8.47
C ASN A 129 6.93 8.78 9.75
N GLU A 130 5.74 8.19 9.68
CA GLU A 130 5.09 7.51 10.80
C GLU A 130 5.41 6.01 10.88
N LEU A 131 6.14 5.45 9.91
CA LEU A 131 6.29 4.01 9.73
C LEU A 131 6.86 3.31 10.97
N THR A 132 7.92 3.87 11.56
CA THR A 132 8.55 3.32 12.77
C THR A 132 7.61 3.35 13.97
N ALA A 133 6.86 4.44 14.15
CA ALA A 133 5.90 4.58 15.24
C ALA A 133 4.69 3.65 15.09
N ILE A 134 4.24 3.42 13.85
CA ILE A 134 3.19 2.45 13.53
C ILE A 134 3.69 1.03 13.80
N ALA A 135 4.87 0.67 13.28
CA ALA A 135 5.45 -0.66 13.45
C ALA A 135 5.68 -1.01 14.92
N GLY A 136 6.13 -0.05 15.74
CA GLY A 136 6.32 -0.25 17.18
C GLY A 136 5.02 -0.44 17.97
N ARG A 137 3.87 0.01 17.43
CA ARG A 137 2.55 -0.14 18.07
C ARG A 137 1.80 -1.38 17.60
N LEU A 138 2.10 -1.88 16.41
CA LEU A 138 1.41 -2.99 15.75
C LEU A 138 1.64 -4.32 16.47
N LYS A 139 0.55 -5.04 16.73
CA LYS A 139 0.59 -6.34 17.42
C LYS A 139 -0.27 -7.37 16.68
N GLU A 140 0.00 -8.65 16.96
CA GLU A 140 -0.76 -9.78 16.42
C GLU A 140 -2.30 -9.62 16.59
N PRO A 141 -2.84 -9.16 17.74
CA PRO A 141 -4.29 -8.97 17.89
C PRO A 141 -4.92 -7.98 16.91
N ASP A 142 -4.19 -6.95 16.48
CA ASP A 142 -4.68 -5.96 15.51
C ASP A 142 -4.92 -6.61 14.14
N ILE A 143 -4.01 -7.52 13.76
CA ILE A 143 -4.05 -8.25 12.50
C ILE A 143 -5.15 -9.32 12.53
N LEU A 144 -5.30 -10.05 13.64
CA LEU A 144 -6.37 -11.02 13.85
C LEU A 144 -7.75 -10.35 13.81
N SER A 145 -7.88 -9.17 14.42
CA SER A 145 -9.11 -8.37 14.40
C SER A 145 -9.46 -7.94 12.98
N ALA A 146 -8.48 -7.41 12.23
CA ALA A 146 -8.66 -7.05 10.83
C ALA A 146 -9.10 -8.25 9.97
N TRP A 147 -8.43 -9.41 10.12
CA TRP A 147 -8.76 -10.62 9.38
C TRP A 147 -10.19 -11.11 9.67
N SER A 148 -10.56 -11.17 10.95
CA SER A 148 -11.90 -11.57 11.38
C SER A 148 -12.99 -10.66 10.80
N ARG A 149 -12.75 -9.35 10.68
CA ARG A 149 -13.69 -8.41 10.05
C ARG A 149 -13.85 -8.72 8.55
N ILE A 150 -12.74 -8.94 7.85
CA ILE A 150 -12.75 -9.23 6.40
C ILE A 150 -13.49 -10.54 6.11
N GLN A 151 -13.25 -11.59 6.89
CA GLN A 151 -13.96 -12.87 6.75
C GLN A 151 -15.47 -12.70 6.95
N LYS A 152 -15.89 -12.00 8.02
CA LYS A 152 -17.31 -11.72 8.29
C LYS A 152 -17.98 -10.92 7.17
N GLU A 153 -17.30 -9.93 6.60
CA GLU A 153 -17.83 -9.16 5.47
C GLU A 153 -18.02 -10.02 4.22
N ARG A 154 -17.11 -10.96 3.95
CA ARG A 154 -17.24 -11.91 2.84
C ARG A 154 -18.43 -12.83 3.02
N GLU A 155 -18.56 -13.45 4.20
CA GLU A 155 -19.69 -14.32 4.51
C GLU A 155 -21.02 -13.60 4.32
N ARG A 156 -21.13 -12.34 4.77
CA ARG A 156 -22.32 -11.51 4.55
C ARG A 156 -22.63 -11.30 3.07
N ARG A 157 -21.62 -11.02 2.24
CA ARG A 157 -21.81 -10.83 0.79
C ARG A 157 -22.25 -12.10 0.08
N TYR A 158 -21.78 -13.27 0.51
CA TYR A 158 -22.19 -14.55 -0.07
C TYR A 158 -23.60 -14.96 0.32
N ARG A 159 -24.08 -14.62 1.52
CA ARG A 159 -25.45 -14.93 1.96
C ARG A 159 -26.54 -14.11 1.28
N VAL A 160 -26.18 -13.01 0.61
CA VAL A 160 -27.11 -12.07 -0.04
C VAL A 160 -27.20 -12.35 -1.56
N LYS A 161 -26.38 -13.25 -2.10
CA LYS A 161 -26.44 -13.73 -3.48
C LYS A 161 -27.15 -15.07 -3.55
#